data_AF-A0A167WRD5-F1
#
_entry.id   AF-A0A167WRD5-F1
#
_cell.length_a   1.000
_cell.length_b   1.000
_cell.length_c   1.000
_cell.angle_alpha   90.00
_cell.angle_beta   90.00
_cell.angle_gamma   90.00
#
_symmetry.space_group_name_H-M   'P 1'
#
loop_
_entity.id
_entity.type
_entity.pdbx_description
1 polymer ?
#
loop_
_entity_poly.entity_id
_entity_poly.type
_entity_poly.pdbx_seq_one_letter_code
_entity_poly.pdbx_strand_id
1 'polypeptide(L)'
;MNANFPLLLGYEPPPSDALHEHAGALYMRRHQAAPVPRVDISSDVWRPAVNACHDNCEAWCEQHPDHQLVRGWLYFSLPGMAYCRFVSHSVLRRPDGSLIDITPTGQLLQAAPYPFLDAGLAEDEYAALASELYESTGQGNLCFLHSGM
;
A
#
# COMPACT_ATOMS: atom_id res chain seq x y z
N MET A 1 24.25 4.55 -18.41
CA MET A 1 24.05 3.47 -19.40
C MET A 1 22.55 3.27 -19.54
N ASN A 2 21.96 3.66 -20.67
CA ASN A 2 20.52 3.59 -20.86
C ASN A 2 20.14 2.16 -21.23
N ALA A 3 19.73 1.36 -20.25
CA ALA A 3 19.12 0.06 -20.51
C ALA A 3 17.77 0.32 -21.18
N ASN A 4 17.67 -0.02 -22.48
CA ASN A 4 16.42 -0.06 -23.22
C ASN A 4 15.61 -1.25 -22.68
N PHE A 5 14.84 -1.05 -21.62
CA PHE A 5 13.88 -2.04 -21.18
C PHE A 5 12.81 -2.18 -22.26
N PRO A 6 12.40 -3.40 -22.66
CA PRO A 6 11.23 -3.56 -23.50
C PRO A 6 10.05 -2.85 -22.84
N LEU A 7 9.29 -2.09 -23.61
CA LEU A 7 8.07 -1.43 -23.12
C LEU A 7 7.08 -2.51 -22.67
N LEU A 8 7.13 -2.86 -21.39
CA LEU A 8 6.16 -3.73 -20.75
C LEU A 8 4.89 -2.93 -20.54
N LEU A 9 3.78 -3.37 -21.15
CA LEU A 9 2.50 -2.68 -21.07
C LEU A 9 2.09 -2.47 -19.60
N GLY A 10 1.93 -1.20 -19.20
CA GLY A 10 1.48 -0.83 -17.85
C GLY A 10 2.53 -0.99 -16.74
N TYR A 11 3.79 -1.29 -17.09
CA TYR A 11 4.92 -1.20 -16.17
C TYR A 11 5.41 0.24 -16.10
N GLU A 12 5.54 0.74 -14.88
CA GLU A 12 6.13 2.03 -14.59
C GLU A 12 7.35 1.77 -13.68
N PRO A 13 8.58 2.01 -14.15
CA PRO A 13 9.76 1.78 -13.33
C PRO A 13 9.75 2.69 -12.10
N PRO A 14 10.24 2.23 -10.94
CA PRO A 14 10.45 3.09 -9.78
C PRO A 14 11.26 4.35 -10.18
N PRO A 15 10.85 5.56 -9.74
CA PRO A 15 11.44 6.81 -10.22
C PRO A 15 12.84 7.08 -9.64
N SER A 16 13.27 6.33 -8.61
CA SER A 16 14.59 6.41 -8.01
C SER A 16 15.11 5.05 -7.56
N ASP A 17 16.42 5.00 -7.28
CA ASP A 17 17.08 3.82 -6.73
C ASP A 17 16.50 3.43 -5.36
N ALA A 18 16.16 4.41 -4.50
CA ALA A 18 15.57 4.13 -3.19
C ALA A 18 14.20 3.47 -3.30
N LEU A 19 13.34 3.95 -4.20
CA LEU A 19 12.05 3.32 -4.49
C LEU A 19 12.22 1.95 -5.17
N HIS A 20 13.25 1.80 -5.99
CA HIS A 20 13.59 0.50 -6.61
C HIS A 20 14.02 -0.54 -5.56
N GLU A 21 14.93 -0.18 -4.67
CA GLU A 21 15.40 -1.02 -3.57
C GLU A 21 14.24 -1.41 -2.65
N HIS A 22 13.39 -0.44 -2.30
CA HIS A 22 12.19 -0.70 -1.50
C HIS A 22 11.22 -1.66 -2.20
N ALA A 23 10.97 -1.46 -3.50
CA ALA A 23 10.13 -2.37 -4.29
C ALA A 23 10.69 -3.80 -4.29
N GLY A 24 12.01 -3.96 -4.37
CA GLY A 24 12.69 -5.26 -4.25
C GLY A 24 12.54 -5.88 -2.86
N ALA A 25 12.70 -5.09 -1.80
CA ALA A 25 12.50 -5.55 -0.42
C ALA A 25 11.05 -6.01 -0.18
N LEU A 26 10.06 -5.26 -0.69
CA LEU A 26 8.65 -5.66 -0.67
C LEU A 26 8.42 -6.96 -1.44
N TYR A 27 9.01 -7.11 -2.63
CA TYR A 27 8.90 -8.33 -3.42
C TYR A 27 9.44 -9.56 -2.69
N MET A 28 10.58 -9.44 -2.00
CA MET A 28 11.14 -10.53 -1.21
C MET A 28 10.20 -10.95 -0.07
N ARG A 29 9.51 -10.00 0.55
CA ARG A 29 8.53 -10.24 1.63
C ARG A 29 7.09 -10.49 1.15
N ARG A 30 6.82 -10.51 -0.16
CA ARG A 30 5.46 -10.65 -0.73
C ARG A 30 4.65 -11.84 -0.18
N HIS A 31 5.34 -12.91 0.21
CA HIS A 31 4.72 -14.11 0.79
C HIS A 31 4.10 -13.86 2.19
N GLN A 32 4.45 -12.75 2.83
CA GLN A 32 3.89 -12.28 4.10
C GLN A 32 2.64 -11.42 3.89
N ALA A 33 2.33 -11.02 2.65
CA ALA A 33 1.14 -10.23 2.36
C ALA A 33 -0.11 -11.05 2.67
N ALA A 34 -1.00 -10.49 3.48
CA ALA A 34 -2.18 -11.19 3.97
C ALA A 34 -3.45 -10.37 3.75
N PRO A 35 -4.60 -11.00 3.46
CA PRO A 35 -5.86 -10.28 3.35
C PRO A 35 -6.20 -9.61 4.69
N VAL A 36 -6.47 -8.31 4.66
CA VAL A 36 -6.92 -7.55 5.83
C VAL A 36 -8.43 -7.34 5.74
N PRO A 37 -9.23 -7.75 6.75
CA PRO A 37 -10.67 -7.55 6.75
C PRO A 37 -11.03 -6.07 6.64
N ARG A 38 -11.98 -5.75 5.77
CA ARG A 38 -12.59 -4.42 5.72
C ARG A 38 -13.65 -4.30 6.80
N VAL A 39 -13.63 -3.21 7.55
CA VAL A 39 -14.57 -2.95 8.65
C VAL A 39 -15.16 -1.56 8.47
N ASP A 40 -16.48 -1.49 8.34
CA ASP A 40 -17.18 -0.21 8.40
C ASP A 40 -17.24 0.26 9.87
N ILE A 41 -16.55 1.36 10.13
CA ILE A 41 -16.47 2.04 11.43
C ILE A 41 -17.22 3.38 11.42
N SER A 42 -18.02 3.63 10.39
CA SER A 42 -18.82 4.84 10.25
C SER A 42 -19.77 5.01 11.44
N SER A 43 -19.91 6.26 11.89
CA SER A 43 -20.91 6.67 12.87
C SER A 43 -21.76 7.83 12.32
N ASP A 44 -22.64 8.36 13.16
CA ASP A 44 -23.41 9.58 12.86
C ASP A 44 -22.53 10.84 12.85
N VAL A 45 -21.37 10.81 13.51
CA VAL A 45 -20.50 11.99 13.73
C VAL A 45 -19.31 12.01 12.78
N TRP A 46 -18.79 10.84 12.41
CA TRP A 46 -17.60 10.73 11.56
C TRP A 46 -17.67 9.49 10.66
N ARG A 47 -17.13 9.63 9.45
CA ARG A 47 -17.07 8.56 8.46
C ARG A 47 -15.75 8.62 7.68
N PRO A 48 -15.11 7.48 7.40
CA PRO A 48 -13.92 7.43 6.58
C PRO A 48 -14.23 7.80 5.12
N ALA A 49 -13.32 8.51 4.47
CA ALA A 49 -13.44 8.91 3.07
C ALA A 49 -12.88 7.84 2.11
N VAL A 50 -13.50 7.69 0.95
CA VAL A 50 -13.05 6.77 -0.10
C VAL A 50 -11.67 7.20 -0.61
N ASN A 51 -10.77 6.22 -0.80
CA ASN A 51 -9.39 6.44 -1.26
C ASN A 51 -8.51 7.33 -0.35
N ALA A 52 -8.95 7.66 0.86
CA ALA A 52 -8.19 8.47 1.83
C ALA A 52 -7.62 7.59 2.96
N CYS A 53 -6.99 6.46 2.62
CA CYS A 53 -6.60 5.45 3.61
C CYS A 53 -5.66 5.98 4.70
N HIS A 54 -4.71 6.84 4.33
CA HIS A 54 -3.76 7.47 5.25
C HIS A 54 -4.50 8.38 6.25
N ASP A 55 -5.21 9.39 5.74
CA ASP A 55 -5.95 10.38 6.55
C ASP A 55 -7.01 9.70 7.43
N ASN A 56 -7.71 8.68 6.92
CA ASN A 56 -8.71 7.94 7.70
C ASN A 56 -8.08 7.26 8.92
N CYS A 57 -6.93 6.62 8.74
CA CYS A 57 -6.25 5.91 9.83
C CYS A 57 -5.66 6.90 10.84
N GLU A 58 -5.10 8.03 10.38
CA GLU A 58 -4.59 9.09 11.25
C GLU A 58 -5.70 9.66 12.13
N ALA A 59 -6.80 10.11 11.51
CA ALA A 59 -7.93 10.69 12.22
C ALA A 59 -8.55 9.70 13.22
N TRP A 60 -8.56 8.40 12.91
CA TRP A 60 -9.03 7.38 13.84
C TRP A 60 -8.12 7.24 15.06
N CYS A 61 -6.80 7.14 14.85
CA CYS A 61 -5.81 6.98 15.92
C CYS A 61 -5.73 8.20 16.84
N GLU A 62 -6.03 9.41 16.35
CA GLU A 62 -6.15 10.60 17.20
C GLU A 62 -7.25 10.46 18.26
N GLN A 63 -8.33 9.75 17.95
CA GLN A 63 -9.47 9.54 18.84
C GLN A 63 -9.41 8.20 19.61
N HIS A 64 -8.66 7.23 19.08
CA HIS A 64 -8.52 5.88 19.62
C HIS A 64 -7.03 5.53 19.80
N PRO A 65 -6.39 6.05 20.86
CA PRO A 65 -4.94 5.92 21.06
C PRO A 65 -4.46 4.49 21.35
N ASP A 66 -5.39 3.56 21.57
CA ASP A 66 -5.14 2.13 21.69
C ASP A 66 -5.00 1.42 20.34
N HIS A 67 -5.39 2.08 19.25
CA HIS A 67 -5.13 1.63 17.89
C HIS A 67 -3.80 2.19 17.40
N GLN A 68 -3.14 1.43 16.53
CA GLN A 68 -1.91 1.85 15.89
C GLN A 68 -2.13 1.95 14.38
N LEU A 69 -1.68 3.06 13.79
CA LEU A 69 -1.61 3.24 12.36
C LEU A 69 -0.49 2.36 11.78
N VAL A 70 -0.78 1.59 10.74
CA VAL A 70 0.17 0.72 10.04
C VAL A 70 0.24 1.10 8.57
N ARG A 71 1.39 1.62 8.15
CA ARG A 71 1.69 1.92 6.75
C ARG A 71 2.14 0.67 6.00
N GLY A 72 1.76 0.59 4.74
CA GLY A 72 2.15 -0.53 3.91
C GLY A 72 1.61 -0.44 2.50
N TRP A 73 1.43 -1.62 1.91
CA TRP A 73 1.19 -1.76 0.48
C TRP A 73 0.19 -2.88 0.21
N LEU A 74 -0.80 -2.60 -0.63
CA LEU A 74 -1.60 -3.66 -1.25
C LEU A 74 -0.77 -4.33 -2.35
N TYR A 75 -0.71 -5.66 -2.33
CA TYR A 75 0.07 -6.45 -3.28
C TYR A 75 -0.81 -7.01 -4.42
N PHE A 76 -0.40 -6.71 -5.64
CA PHE A 76 -1.00 -7.22 -6.88
C PHE A 76 0.03 -8.05 -7.63
N SER A 77 -0.19 -9.36 -7.70
CA SER A 77 0.73 -10.31 -8.35
C SER A 77 0.77 -10.20 -9.88
N LEU A 78 -0.30 -9.67 -10.49
CA LEU A 78 -0.47 -9.49 -11.94
C LEU A 78 -0.06 -10.73 -12.76
N PRO A 79 -0.78 -11.87 -12.63
CA PRO A 79 -0.44 -13.10 -13.34
C PRO A 79 -0.28 -12.90 -14.85
N GLY A 80 0.80 -13.44 -15.41
CA GLY A 80 1.14 -13.28 -16.83
C GLY A 80 1.97 -12.02 -17.14
N MET A 81 2.18 -11.12 -16.17
CA MET A 81 3.08 -9.98 -16.30
C MET A 81 4.47 -10.29 -15.74
N ALA A 82 5.47 -9.63 -16.32
CA ALA A 82 6.87 -9.68 -15.93
C ALA A 82 7.17 -8.91 -14.61
N TYR A 83 6.18 -8.20 -14.07
CA TYR A 83 6.29 -7.34 -12.91
C TYR A 83 5.09 -7.56 -11.98
N CYS A 84 5.20 -7.09 -10.75
CA CYS A 84 4.08 -6.96 -9.82
C CYS A 84 3.90 -5.50 -9.42
N ARG A 85 2.78 -5.19 -8.76
CA ARG A 85 2.47 -3.84 -8.30
C ARG A 85 2.16 -3.81 -6.81
N PHE A 86 2.69 -2.80 -6.15
CA PHE A 86 2.40 -2.41 -4.79
C PHE A 86 1.66 -1.08 -4.82
N VAL A 87 0.57 -0.95 -4.07
CA VAL A 87 -0.21 0.30 -3.98
C VAL A 87 -0.16 0.79 -2.54
N SER A 88 0.32 2.01 -2.32
CA SER A 88 0.39 2.66 -1.01
C SER A 88 -0.96 2.54 -0.29
N HIS A 89 -0.94 2.03 0.94
CA HIS A 89 -2.15 1.83 1.73
C HIS A 89 -1.87 1.89 3.22
N SER A 90 -2.86 2.29 4.00
CA SER A 90 -2.81 2.26 5.47
C SER A 90 -3.95 1.43 6.03
N VAL A 91 -3.65 0.72 7.11
CA VAL A 91 -4.60 -0.06 7.90
C VAL A 91 -4.41 0.26 9.38
N LEU A 92 -5.34 -0.18 10.21
CA LEU A 92 -5.22 -0.08 11.66
C LEU A 92 -4.83 -1.42 12.26
N ARG A 93 -3.95 -1.38 13.25
CA ARG A 93 -3.74 -2.47 14.20
C ARG A 93 -4.56 -2.20 15.45
N ARG A 94 -5.39 -3.18 15.81
CA ARG A 94 -6.20 -3.18 17.04
C ARG A 94 -5.34 -3.55 18.26
N PRO A 95 -5.83 -3.29 19.49
CA PRO A 95 -5.15 -3.69 20.72
C PRO A 95 -4.85 -5.19 20.81
N ASP A 96 -5.68 -6.04 20.18
CA ASP A 96 -5.49 -7.49 20.11
C ASP A 96 -4.43 -7.93 19.07
N GLY A 97 -3.80 -6.97 18.38
CA GLY A 97 -2.79 -7.17 17.35
C GLY A 97 -3.34 -7.41 15.95
N SER A 98 -4.66 -7.60 15.79
CA SER A 98 -5.29 -7.83 14.49
C SER A 98 -5.29 -6.57 13.62
N LEU A 99 -5.25 -6.76 12.29
CA LEU A 99 -5.33 -5.67 11.32
C LEU A 99 -6.76 -5.51 10.79
N ILE A 100 -7.19 -4.27 10.60
CA ILE A 100 -8.45 -3.92 9.92
C ILE A 100 -8.22 -2.80 8.91
N ASP A 101 -8.91 -2.88 7.78
CA ASP A 101 -8.96 -1.81 6.78
C ASP A 101 -10.28 -1.05 6.95
N ILE A 102 -10.18 0.22 7.30
CA ILE A 102 -11.33 1.10 7.52
C ILE A 102 -11.67 1.95 6.31
N THR A 103 -10.90 1.82 5.23
CA THR A 103 -11.07 2.65 4.03
C THR A 103 -12.20 2.08 3.17
N PRO A 104 -13.29 2.83 2.93
CA PRO A 104 -14.37 2.34 2.11
C PRO A 104 -13.93 2.22 0.65
N THR A 105 -14.28 1.12 0.00
CA THR A 105 -14.02 0.86 -1.43
C THR A 105 -15.17 1.30 -2.35
N GLY A 106 -16.07 2.14 -1.84
CA GLY A 106 -17.24 2.63 -2.57
C GLY A 106 -18.15 1.49 -3.04
N GLN A 107 -18.41 1.40 -4.35
CA GLN A 107 -19.29 0.37 -4.92
C GLN A 107 -18.71 -1.06 -4.84
N LEU A 108 -17.43 -1.21 -4.45
CA LEU A 108 -16.73 -2.49 -4.37
C LEU A 108 -16.70 -3.07 -2.94
N LEU A 109 -17.67 -2.72 -2.08
CA LEU A 109 -17.73 -3.17 -0.68
C LEU A 109 -17.70 -4.71 -0.52
N GLN A 110 -18.21 -5.45 -1.50
CA GLN A 110 -18.27 -6.92 -1.50
C GLN A 110 -17.04 -7.60 -2.13
N ALA A 111 -16.10 -6.82 -2.70
CA ALA A 111 -14.91 -7.40 -3.31
C ALA A 111 -14.03 -8.05 -2.23
N ALA A 112 -13.32 -9.13 -2.59
CA ALA A 112 -12.32 -9.72 -1.70
C ALA A 112 -11.27 -8.65 -1.29
N PRO A 113 -10.77 -8.68 -0.05
CA PRO A 113 -9.68 -7.80 0.36
C PRO A 113 -8.42 -8.15 -0.44
N TYR A 114 -7.68 -7.11 -0.83
CA TYR A 114 -6.36 -7.30 -1.41
C TYR A 114 -5.35 -7.66 -0.31
N PRO A 115 -4.35 -8.52 -0.59
CA PRO A 115 -3.30 -8.80 0.39
C PRO A 115 -2.54 -7.52 0.73
N PHE A 116 -2.41 -7.23 2.01
CA PHE A 116 -1.66 -6.10 2.55
C PHE A 116 -0.31 -6.59 3.09
N LEU A 117 0.72 -5.80 2.85
CA LEU A 117 2.07 -6.01 3.35
C LEU A 117 2.52 -4.74 4.10
N ASP A 118 2.92 -4.90 5.35
CA ASP A 118 3.53 -3.83 6.15
C ASP A 118 4.78 -3.28 5.44
N ALA A 119 4.95 -1.95 5.47
CA ALA A 119 6.08 -1.29 4.83
C ALA A 119 7.43 -1.81 5.34
N GLY A 120 7.53 -2.20 6.61
CA GLY A 120 8.78 -2.61 7.25
C GLY A 120 9.76 -1.45 7.43
N LEU A 121 9.24 -0.22 7.49
CA LEU A 121 10.01 1.03 7.58
C LEU A 121 9.53 1.83 8.79
N ALA A 122 10.38 2.75 9.25
CA ALA A 122 9.93 3.81 10.16
C ALA A 122 8.96 4.77 9.44
N GLU A 123 8.16 5.52 10.21
CA GLU A 123 7.12 6.39 9.63
C GLU A 123 7.69 7.51 8.76
N ASP A 124 8.80 8.11 9.18
CA ASP A 124 9.50 9.16 8.43
C ASP A 124 10.13 8.63 7.14
N GLU A 125 10.72 7.43 7.17
CA GLU A 125 11.23 6.75 5.99
C GLU A 125 10.11 6.41 5.00
N TYR A 126 8.97 5.90 5.48
CA TYR A 126 7.80 5.64 4.64
C TYR A 126 7.27 6.93 4.02
N ALA A 127 7.09 7.98 4.83
CA ALA A 127 6.57 9.26 4.38
C ALA A 127 7.44 9.89 3.29
N ALA A 128 8.77 9.80 3.42
CA ALA A 128 9.71 10.27 2.41
C ALA A 128 9.53 9.53 1.07
N LEU A 129 9.51 8.20 1.10
CA LEU A 129 9.32 7.39 -0.11
C LEU A 129 7.94 7.61 -0.74
N ALA A 130 6.89 7.70 0.07
CA ALA A 130 5.53 7.95 -0.41
C ALA A 130 5.43 9.33 -1.07
N SER A 131 5.95 10.39 -0.44
CA SER A 131 5.96 11.75 -1.00
C SER A 131 6.68 11.77 -2.35
N GLU A 132 7.87 11.18 -2.41
CA GLU A 132 8.65 11.10 -3.65
C GLU A 132 7.89 10.37 -4.76
N LEU A 133 7.24 9.24 -4.43
CA LEU A 133 6.47 8.46 -5.39
C LEU A 133 5.27 9.26 -5.93
N TYR A 134 4.52 9.93 -5.07
CA TYR A 134 3.39 10.77 -5.46
C TYR A 134 3.83 11.99 -6.27
N GLU A 135 4.91 12.66 -5.89
CA GLU A 135 5.45 13.81 -6.63
C GLU A 135 5.94 13.42 -8.03
N SER A 136 6.56 12.23 -8.15
CA SER A 136 7.13 11.76 -9.41
C SER A 136 6.10 11.17 -10.38
N THR A 137 5.03 10.56 -9.86
CA THR A 137 4.09 9.76 -10.68
C THR A 137 2.64 10.25 -10.62
N GLY A 138 2.31 11.11 -9.66
CA GLY A 138 0.93 11.50 -9.37
C GLY A 138 0.09 10.40 -8.68
N GLN A 139 0.69 9.27 -8.33
CA GLN A 139 0.01 8.11 -7.77
C GLN A 139 0.86 7.34 -6.75
N GLY A 140 0.24 6.47 -5.97
CA GLY A 140 0.91 5.62 -4.97
C GLY A 140 1.30 4.24 -5.48
N ASN A 141 1.57 4.09 -6.79
CA ASN A 141 1.84 2.79 -7.42
C ASN A 141 3.34 2.55 -7.54
N LEU A 142 3.84 1.49 -6.92
CA LEU A 142 5.24 1.06 -7.02
C LEU A 142 5.32 -0.30 -7.71
N CYS A 143 5.94 -0.37 -8.89
CA CYS A 143 6.10 -1.63 -9.62
C CYS A 143 7.47 -2.25 -9.35
N PHE A 144 7.54 -3.58 -9.39
CA PHE A 144 8.80 -4.31 -9.32
C PHE A 144 8.88 -5.34 -10.44
N LEU A 145 9.92 -5.23 -11.27
CA LEU A 145 10.21 -6.17 -12.36
C LEU A 145 10.84 -7.44 -11.78
N HIS A 146 10.17 -8.60 -11.92
CA HIS A 146 10.66 -9.87 -11.37
C HIS A 146 11.09 -10.88 -12.43
N SER A 147 10.70 -10.69 -13.69
CA SER A 147 11.21 -11.50 -14.80
C SER A 147 12.67 -11.14 -15.09
N GLY A 148 13.56 -12.12 -15.02
CA GLY A 148 15.00 -11.94 -15.30
C GLY A 148 15.89 -11.82 -14.06
N MET A 149 15.32 -11.99 -12.86
CA MET A 149 16.10 -12.44 -11.69
C MET A 149 16.36 -13.94 -11.74
#